data_AF-A0A382R3G2-F1
#
_entry.id   AF-A0A382R3G2-F1
#
_cell.length_a   1.000
_cell.length_b   1.000
_cell.length_c   1.000
_cell.angle_alpha   90.00
_cell.angle_beta   90.00
_cell.angle_gamma   90.00
#
_symmetry.space_group_name_H-M   'P 1'
#
loop_
_entity.id
_entity.type
_entity.pdbx_description
1 polymer ?
#
loop_
_entity_poly.entity_id
_entity_poly.type
_entity_poly.pdbx_seq_one_letter_code
_entity_poly.pdbx_strand_id
1 'polypeptide(L)'
;MSLSYTLVHSYPKEEIRAILATEIQRRLEADKTRWKALDGPQKKFVNSEHPHILFGGARGGSKSVGMLLAFRKHAEKYGEEAQGLLFRRTYPETGELVKLGRFIFVQEGWEWKVGERKWISP
;
A
#
# COMPACT_ATOMS: atom_id res chain seq x y z
N MET A 1 -1.98 33.05 15.73
CA MET A 1 -3.05 32.05 15.48
C MET A 1 -2.63 31.21 14.28
N SER A 2 -2.61 29.88 14.40
CA SER A 2 -2.25 28.99 13.30
C SER A 2 -3.26 29.14 12.15
N LEU A 3 -2.80 29.15 10.89
CA LEU A 3 -3.66 29.18 9.70
C LEU A 3 -4.77 28.11 9.74
N SER A 4 -4.48 26.96 10.35
CA SER A 4 -5.42 25.85 10.52
C SER A 4 -6.60 26.18 11.45
N TYR A 5 -6.39 27.02 12.47
CA TYR A 5 -7.41 27.41 13.44
C TYR A 5 -8.40 28.42 12.83
N THR A 6 -7.88 29.40 12.09
CA THR A 6 -8.70 30.40 11.41
C THR A 6 -9.56 29.78 10.30
N LEU A 7 -9.01 28.83 9.54
CA LEU A 7 -9.74 28.09 8.50
C LEU A 7 -10.82 27.15 9.04
N VAL A 8 -10.76 26.70 10.29
CA VAL A 8 -11.82 25.85 10.86
C VAL A 8 -12.93 26.70 11.50
N HIS A 9 -12.59 27.90 11.99
CA HIS A 9 -13.55 28.79 12.64
C HIS A 9 -14.20 29.83 11.72
N SER A 10 -13.70 30.00 10.49
CA SER A 10 -14.30 30.87 9.47
C SER A 10 -15.43 30.22 8.68
N TYR A 11 -15.51 28.89 8.67
CA TYR A 11 -16.53 28.16 7.91
C TYR A 11 -17.75 27.86 8.79
N PRO A 12 -18.98 28.01 8.27
CA PRO A 12 -20.17 27.51 8.93
C PRO A 12 -20.03 26.01 9.25
N LYS A 13 -20.55 25.58 10.40
CA LYS A 13 -20.50 24.16 10.84
C LYS A 13 -21.02 23.19 9.78
N GLU A 14 -21.97 23.66 8.98
CA GLU A 14 -22.65 22.87 7.95
C GLU A 14 -21.73 22.63 6.75
N GLU A 15 -20.90 23.61 6.39
CA GLU A 15 -19.87 23.45 5.36
C GLU A 15 -18.76 22.50 5.83
N ILE A 16 -18.32 22.62 7.09
CA ILE A 16 -17.33 21.70 7.67
C ILE A 16 -17.85 20.26 7.64
N ARG A 17 -19.13 20.06 8.02
CA ARG A 17 -19.78 18.74 7.96
C ARG A 17 -19.85 18.20 6.53
N ALA A 18 -20.19 19.04 5.55
CA ALA A 18 -20.24 18.65 4.15
C ALA A 18 -18.85 18.23 3.64
N ILE A 19 -17.82 19.04 3.90
CA ILE A 19 -16.42 18.73 3.52
C ILE A 19 -15.96 17.43 4.16
N LEU A 20 -16.20 17.25 5.47
CA LEU A 20 -15.83 16.04 6.19
C LEU A 20 -16.56 14.81 5.63
N ALA A 21 -17.86 14.92 5.34
CA ALA A 21 -18.64 13.84 4.76
C ALA A 21 -18.10 13.45 3.37
N THR A 22 -17.78 14.42 2.51
CA THR A 22 -17.18 14.18 1.21
C THR A 22 -15.82 13.50 1.32
N GLU A 23 -14.96 13.95 2.23
CA GLU A 23 -13.64 13.36 2.43
C GLU A 23 -13.72 11.93 3.00
N ILE A 24 -14.63 11.69 3.96
CA ILE A 24 -14.90 10.35 4.49
C ILE A 24 -15.39 9.44 3.37
N GLN A 25 -16.35 9.88 2.56
CA GLN A 25 -16.87 9.11 1.44
C GLN A 25 -15.75 8.76 0.45
N ARG A 26 -14.90 9.72 0.10
CA ARG A 26 -13.75 9.52 -0.79
C ARG A 26 -12.79 8.47 -0.23
N ARG A 27 -12.47 8.53 1.07
CA ARG A 27 -11.61 7.55 1.73
C ARG A 27 -12.22 6.16 1.78
N LEU A 28 -13.52 6.06 2.03
CA LEU A 28 -14.24 4.78 2.03
C LEU A 28 -14.23 4.13 0.64
N GLU A 29 -14.46 4.90 -0.42
CA GLU A 29 -14.38 4.37 -1.78
C GLU A 29 -12.95 3.93 -2.16
N ALA A 30 -11.93 4.69 -1.74
CA ALA A 30 -10.53 4.29 -1.93
C ALA A 30 -10.18 3.00 -1.15
N ASP A 31 -10.71 2.84 0.07
CA ASP A 31 -10.45 1.64 0.89
C ASP A 31 -11.16 0.38 0.36
N LYS A 32 -12.28 0.52 -0.36
CA LYS A 32 -12.98 -0.61 -1.00
C LYS A 32 -12.15 -1.27 -2.11
N THR A 33 -11.36 -0.49 -2.84
CA THR A 33 -10.52 -1.00 -3.94
C THR A 33 -9.11 -1.36 -3.47
N ARG A 34 -8.72 -0.90 -2.28
CA ARG A 34 -7.41 -1.19 -1.68
C ARG A 34 -7.22 -2.68 -1.47
N TRP A 35 -6.13 -3.21 -2.02
CA TRP A 35 -5.74 -4.60 -1.78
C TRP A 35 -5.38 -4.83 -0.30
N LYS A 36 -5.97 -5.90 0.27
CA LYS A 36 -5.77 -6.31 1.66
C LYS A 36 -5.25 -7.75 1.72
N ALA A 37 -4.54 -8.05 2.80
CA ALA A 37 -4.07 -9.41 3.03
C ALA A 37 -5.25 -10.35 3.27
N LEU A 38 -5.24 -11.51 2.62
CA LEU A 38 -6.16 -12.61 2.87
C LEU A 38 -6.04 -13.07 4.32
N ASP A 39 -7.16 -13.41 4.94
CA ASP A 39 -7.18 -13.95 6.29
C ASP A 39 -6.36 -15.24 6.42
N GLY A 40 -5.97 -15.56 7.65
CA GLY A 40 -5.14 -16.73 7.95
C GLY A 40 -3.64 -16.48 7.75
N PRO A 41 -2.88 -17.42 7.15
CA PRO A 41 -1.42 -17.36 7.11
C PRO A 41 -0.85 -16.12 6.41
N GLN A 42 -1.50 -15.63 5.35
CA GLN A 42 -1.01 -14.44 4.63
C GLN A 42 -1.11 -13.19 5.50
N LYS A 43 -2.23 -12.97 6.18
CA LYS A 43 -2.39 -11.87 7.15
C LYS A 43 -1.38 -11.93 8.29
N LYS A 44 -1.07 -13.13 8.79
CA LYS A 44 -0.01 -13.32 9.80
C LYS A 44 1.37 -12.93 9.27
N PHE A 45 1.68 -13.34 8.03
CA PHE A 45 2.94 -12.96 7.36
C PHE A 45 3.05 -11.46 7.14
N VAL A 46 2.05 -10.82 6.52
CA VAL A 46 2.05 -9.38 6.20
C VAL A 46 2.17 -8.52 7.46
N ASN A 47 1.60 -8.96 8.58
CA ASN A 47 1.62 -8.21 9.83
C ASN A 47 2.77 -8.55 10.77
N SER A 48 3.61 -9.54 10.42
CA SER A 48 4.73 -9.94 11.24
C SER A 48 5.81 -8.85 11.27
N GLU A 49 6.36 -8.58 12.45
CA GLU A 49 7.50 -7.66 12.63
C GLU A 49 8.84 -8.39 12.74
N HIS A 50 8.85 -9.71 12.53
CA HIS A 50 10.08 -10.49 12.56
C HIS A 50 10.98 -10.10 11.38
N PRO A 51 12.30 -9.91 11.60
CA PRO A 51 13.23 -9.45 10.56
C PRO A 51 13.43 -10.48 9.44
N HIS A 52 13.28 -11.77 9.75
CA HIS A 52 13.40 -12.86 8.79
C HIS A 52 12.18 -13.76 8.87
N ILE A 53 11.55 -14.01 7.72
CA ILE A 53 10.35 -14.83 7.63
C ILE A 53 10.49 -15.79 6.47
N LEU A 54 10.34 -17.08 6.75
CA LEU A 54 10.24 -18.11 5.73
C LEU A 54 8.76 -18.42 5.52
N PHE A 55 8.21 -17.93 4.41
CA PHE A 55 6.78 -18.09 4.10
C PHE A 55 6.56 -19.13 2.98
N GLY A 56 6.34 -20.39 3.39
CA GLY A 56 6.10 -21.53 2.51
C GLY A 56 4.60 -21.89 2.33
N GLY A 57 4.33 -22.99 1.62
CA GLY A 57 2.98 -23.56 1.47
C GLY A 57 2.62 -23.95 0.03
N ALA A 58 1.43 -24.51 -0.15
CA ALA A 58 0.93 -24.97 -1.45
C ALA A 58 0.84 -23.86 -2.52
N ARG A 59 0.78 -24.26 -3.80
CA ARG A 59 0.52 -23.34 -4.92
C ARG A 59 -0.88 -22.69 -4.75
N GLY A 60 -1.05 -21.45 -5.22
CA GLY A 60 -2.34 -20.74 -5.18
C GLY A 60 -2.61 -19.88 -3.93
N GLY A 61 -1.80 -19.97 -2.86
CA GLY A 61 -2.00 -19.16 -1.64
C GLY A 61 -1.61 -17.68 -1.73
N SER A 62 -1.48 -17.11 -2.93
CA SER A 62 -1.14 -15.70 -3.17
C SER A 62 0.09 -15.18 -2.40
N LYS A 63 1.11 -16.03 -2.20
CA LYS A 63 2.31 -15.68 -1.43
C LYS A 63 3.03 -14.43 -1.97
N SER A 64 3.14 -14.32 -3.29
CA SER A 64 3.72 -13.16 -3.97
C SER A 64 2.99 -11.85 -3.65
N VAL A 65 1.65 -11.87 -3.59
CA VAL A 65 0.83 -10.71 -3.20
C VAL A 65 1.09 -10.35 -1.75
N GLY A 66 1.14 -11.35 -0.85
CA GLY A 66 1.50 -11.13 0.55
C GLY A 66 2.84 -10.42 0.70
N MET A 67 3.84 -10.76 -0.10
CA MET A 67 5.16 -10.13 -0.04
C MET A 67 5.11 -8.65 -0.47
N LEU A 68 4.34 -8.32 -1.52
CA LEU A 68 4.13 -6.94 -1.95
C LEU A 68 3.38 -6.13 -0.89
N LEU A 69 2.36 -6.71 -0.25
CA LEU A 69 1.62 -6.07 0.85
C LEU A 69 2.48 -5.88 2.11
N ALA A 70 3.38 -6.83 2.40
CA ALA A 70 4.34 -6.71 3.50
C ALA A 70 5.31 -5.55 3.25
N PHE A 71 5.82 -5.42 2.01
CA PHE A 71 6.66 -4.29 1.64
C PHE A 71 5.90 -2.96 1.66
N ARG A 72 4.64 -2.92 1.22
CA ARG A 72 3.80 -1.71 1.35
C ARG A 72 3.71 -1.26 2.82
N LYS A 73 3.44 -2.18 3.74
CA LYS A 73 3.37 -1.88 5.17
C LYS A 73 4.72 -1.39 5.71
N HIS A 74 5.82 -1.93 5.20
CA HIS A 74 7.17 -1.44 5.51
C HIS A 74 7.36 0.00 5.00
N ALA A 75 6.96 0.30 3.77
CA ALA A 75 7.02 1.65 3.21
C ALA A 75 6.13 2.65 3.98
N GLU A 76 4.93 2.26 4.38
CA GLU A 76 4.06 3.07 5.25
C GLU A 76 4.71 3.38 6.61
N LYS A 77 5.55 2.47 7.13
CA LYS A 77 6.21 2.62 8.43
C LYS A 77 7.46 3.49 8.36
N TYR A 78 8.26 3.39 7.30
CA TYR A 78 9.58 4.02 7.21
C TYR A 78 9.65 5.19 6.21
N GLY A 79 8.60 5.43 5.41
CA GLY A 79 8.54 6.56 4.48
C GLY A 79 9.71 6.58 3.50
N GLU A 80 10.39 7.72 3.40
CA GLU A 80 11.54 7.94 2.50
C GLU A 80 12.73 7.01 2.78
N GLU A 81 12.84 6.48 4.00
CA GLU A 81 13.91 5.54 4.39
C GLU A 81 13.62 4.10 3.93
N ALA A 82 12.40 3.83 3.46
CA ALA A 82 12.00 2.49 3.06
C ALA A 82 12.69 2.07 1.74
N GLN A 83 13.48 1.01 1.81
CA GLN A 83 14.10 0.39 0.65
C GLN A 83 13.80 -1.10 0.61
N GLY A 84 13.54 -1.63 -0.58
CA GLY A 84 13.22 -3.03 -0.79
C GLY A 84 13.92 -3.57 -2.02
N LEU A 85 14.43 -4.80 -1.90
CA LEU A 85 15.03 -5.51 -3.02
C LEU A 85 14.37 -6.87 -3.16
N LEU A 86 14.07 -7.22 -4.41
CA LEU A 86 13.37 -8.44 -4.74
C LEU A 86 14.18 -9.29 -5.69
N PHE A 87 14.37 -10.56 -5.31
CA PHE A 87 15.10 -11.53 -6.11
C PHE A 87 14.18 -12.64 -6.60
N ARG A 88 14.41 -13.07 -7.84
CA ARG A 88 13.81 -14.24 -8.47
C ARG A 88 14.88 -15.02 -9.22
N ARG A 89 14.64 -16.31 -9.42
CA ARG A 89 15.57 -17.16 -10.16
C ARG A 89 15.65 -16.75 -11.63
N THR A 90 14.53 -16.34 -12.22
CA THR A 90 14.45 -15.96 -13.65
C THR A 90 13.73 -14.62 -13.84
N TYR A 91 14.08 -13.90 -14.92
CA TYR A 91 13.47 -12.61 -15.25
C TYR A 91 11.98 -12.67 -15.65
N PRO A 92 11.49 -13.68 -16.42
CA PRO A 92 10.06 -13.77 -16.75
C PRO A 92 9.15 -13.82 -15.52
N GLU A 93 9.59 -14.45 -14.42
CA GLU A 93 8.88 -14.47 -13.14
C GLU A 93 8.75 -13.08 -12.50
N THR A 94 9.71 -12.18 -12.78
CA THR A 94 9.67 -10.79 -12.32
C THR A 94 8.57 -10.01 -13.05
N GLY A 95 8.31 -10.30 -14.32
CA GLY A 95 7.26 -9.63 -15.10
C GLY A 95 5.86 -9.84 -14.51
N GLU A 96 5.53 -11.07 -14.10
CA GLU A 96 4.28 -11.40 -13.39
C GLU A 96 4.14 -10.61 -12.09
N LEU A 97 5.23 -10.48 -11.33
CA LEU A 97 5.21 -9.74 -10.09
C LEU A 97 5.04 -8.23 -10.31
N VAL A 98 5.64 -7.67 -11.36
CA VAL A 98 5.43 -6.26 -11.74
C VAL A 98 3.96 -6.03 -12.10
N LYS A 99 3.32 -6.96 -12.82
CA LYS A 99 1.87 -6.88 -13.08
C LYS A 99 1.06 -6.88 -11.78
N LEU A 100 1.38 -7.77 -10.83
CA LEU A 100 0.72 -7.78 -9.52
C LEU A 100 0.95 -6.47 -8.76
N GLY A 101 2.17 -5.94 -8.78
CA GLY A 101 2.51 -4.64 -8.19
C GLY A 101 1.68 -3.49 -8.78
N ARG A 102 1.38 -3.52 -10.09
CA ARG A 102 0.51 -2.53 -10.72
C ARG A 102 -0.90 -2.51 -10.12
N PHE A 103 -1.46 -3.67 -9.82
CA PHE A 103 -2.80 -3.74 -9.20
C PHE A 103 -2.80 -3.22 -7.76
N ILE A 104 -1.71 -3.41 -7.02
CA ILE A 104 -1.64 -3.05 -5.60
C ILE A 104 -1.22 -1.58 -5.43
N PHE A 105 -0.17 -1.14 -6.11
CA PHE A 105 0.54 0.09 -5.79
C PHE A 105 0.07 1.31 -6.61
N VAL A 106 -0.36 1.13 -7.86
CA VAL A 106 -0.73 2.27 -8.74
C VAL A 106 -1.96 3.02 -8.22
N GLN A 107 -2.95 2.29 -7.69
CA GLN A 107 -4.14 2.90 -7.07
C GLN A 107 -3.80 3.69 -5.80
N GLU A 108 -2.64 3.42 -5.21
CA GLU A 108 -2.13 4.10 -4.02
C GLU A 108 -1.10 5.18 -4.39
N GLY A 109 -0.95 5.51 -5.68
CA GLY A 109 -0.11 6.61 -6.19
C GLY A 109 1.34 6.23 -6.49
N TRP A 110 1.73 4.97 -6.33
CA TRP A 110 3.11 4.57 -6.61
C TRP A 110 3.40 4.56 -8.12
N GLU A 111 4.62 4.92 -8.48
CA GLU A 111 5.10 4.97 -9.85
C GLU A 111 6.01 3.78 -10.18
N TRP A 112 5.81 3.14 -11.33
CA TRP A 112 6.72 2.14 -11.87
C TRP A 112 7.73 2.77 -12.83
N LYS A 113 9.00 2.85 -12.43
CA LYS A 113 10.10 3.29 -13.30
C LYS A 113 10.58 2.12 -14.14
N VAL A 114 10.13 2.01 -15.39
CA VAL A 114 10.40 0.86 -16.28
C VAL A 114 11.91 0.63 -16.50
N GLY A 115 12.67 1.70 -16.76
CA GLY A 115 14.11 1.62 -17.03
C GLY A 115 14.91 1.09 -15.83
N GLU A 116 14.54 1.56 -14.63
CA GLU A 116 15.18 1.17 -13.37
C GLU A 116 14.57 -0.10 -12.74
N ARG A 117 13.42 -0.55 -13.26
CA ARG A 117 12.65 -1.69 -12.76
C ARG A 117 12.34 -1.59 -11.27
N LYS A 118 11.94 -0.40 -10.82
CA LYS A 118 11.63 -0.11 -9.42
C LYS A 118 10.26 0.56 -9.27
N TRP A 119 9.65 0.31 -8.12
CA TRP A 119 8.49 1.03 -7.63
C TRP A 119 8.95 2.20 -6.76
N ILE A 120 8.29 3.35 -6.92
CA ILE A 120 8.52 4.55 -6.10
C ILE A 120 7.20 4.93 -5.45
N SER A 121 7.17 4.95 -4.12
CA SER A 121 5.99 5.40 -3.38
C SER A 121 5.79 6.92 -3.55
N PRO A 122 4.56 7.43 -3.39
CA PRO A 122 4.29 8.86 -3.30
C PRO A 122 5.10 9.56 -2.21
#